data_AF-A0A8T7M3L6-F1
#
_entry.id   AF-A0A8T7M3L6-F1
#
_cell.length_a   1.000
_cell.length_b   1.000
_cell.length_c   1.000
_cell.angle_alpha   90.00
_cell.angle_beta   90.00
_cell.angle_gamma   90.00
#
_symmetry.space_group_name_H-M   'P 1'
#
loop_
_entity.id
_entity.type
_entity.pdbx_description
1 polymer ?
#
loop_
_entity_poly.entity_id
_entity_poly.type
_entity_poly.pdbx_seq_one_letter_code
_entity_poly.pdbx_strand_id
1 'polypeptide(L)'
;MITDETDSLTENKTQKKRGLGYYWPFGFAVGIFALDQFTKWLTENNLGPYGSGNQAEILGGLVIFRYVKNTGASFSILQNSPWFFALVASLASIGIIIWYVTRGTTDCWYQFCVALLLAGAVGNLSDRLFKNGAVTDMINLPWAEIFKNFNVADVSLNVGVATLLLVTIFRSLRENRDNSTKSDNI
;
A
#
# COMPACT_ATOMS: atom_id res chain seq x y z
N MET A 1 -51.58 -10.35 1.46
CA MET A 1 -50.66 -11.29 0.78
C MET A 1 -50.04 -10.60 -0.43
N ILE A 2 -49.39 -9.44 -0.22
CA ILE A 2 -48.75 -8.58 -1.26
C ILE A 2 -47.44 -7.99 -0.69
N THR A 3 -46.70 -8.77 0.10
CA THR A 3 -45.45 -8.33 0.73
C THR A 3 -44.25 -9.18 0.31
N ASP A 4 -44.48 -10.30 -0.37
CA ASP A 4 -43.44 -11.28 -0.73
C ASP A 4 -42.80 -10.97 -2.11
N GLU A 5 -43.57 -10.36 -3.02
CA GLU A 5 -43.10 -10.06 -4.38
C GLU A 5 -42.15 -8.85 -4.43
N THR A 6 -42.31 -7.87 -3.54
CA THR A 6 -41.45 -6.68 -3.49
C THR A 6 -40.07 -6.96 -2.91
N ASP A 7 -39.93 -7.97 -2.04
CA ASP A 7 -38.64 -8.39 -1.48
C ASP A 7 -37.82 -9.18 -2.52
N SER A 8 -38.46 -10.00 -3.35
CA SER A 8 -37.78 -10.74 -4.42
C SER A 8 -37.16 -9.86 -5.53
N LEU A 9 -37.73 -8.66 -5.74
CA LEU A 9 -37.23 -7.67 -6.71
C LEU A 9 -36.12 -6.77 -6.13
N THR A 10 -35.96 -6.71 -4.80
CA THR A 10 -34.85 -5.99 -4.15
C THR A 10 -33.64 -6.89 -3.87
N GLU A 11 -33.84 -8.21 -3.77
CA GLU A 11 -32.77 -9.20 -3.62
C GLU A 11 -32.00 -9.50 -4.93
N ASN A 12 -32.51 -9.03 -6.07
CA ASN A 12 -31.89 -9.26 -7.39
C ASN A 12 -30.95 -8.13 -7.82
N LYS A 13 -30.21 -7.53 -6.87
CA LYS A 13 -28.96 -6.83 -7.19
C LYS A 13 -27.92 -7.87 -7.56
N THR A 14 -28.03 -8.36 -8.79
CA THR A 14 -27.08 -9.16 -9.56
C THR A 14 -25.67 -9.07 -8.96
N GLN A 15 -25.29 -10.01 -8.08
CA GLN A 15 -23.88 -10.24 -7.80
C GLN A 15 -23.30 -10.75 -9.11
N LYS A 16 -22.81 -9.83 -9.95
CA LYS A 16 -22.07 -10.16 -11.16
C LYS A 16 -20.98 -11.13 -10.74
N LYS A 17 -21.07 -12.40 -11.15
CA LYS A 17 -20.09 -13.43 -10.79
C LYS A 17 -18.70 -12.88 -11.12
N ARG A 18 -17.89 -12.64 -10.09
CA ARG A 18 -16.54 -12.10 -10.23
C ARG A 18 -15.67 -13.22 -10.80
N GLY A 19 -15.31 -13.12 -12.08
CA GLY A 19 -14.42 -14.07 -12.74
C GLY A 19 -13.00 -14.04 -12.14
N LEU A 20 -12.18 -15.04 -12.45
CA LEU A 20 -10.82 -15.17 -11.89
C LEU A 20 -9.96 -13.91 -12.09
N GLY A 21 -10.14 -13.22 -13.22
CA GLY A 21 -9.47 -11.94 -13.51
C GLY A 21 -9.76 -10.83 -12.51
N TYR A 22 -10.84 -10.88 -11.72
CA TYR A 22 -11.14 -9.88 -10.68
C TYR A 22 -10.13 -9.90 -9.52
N TYR A 23 -9.47 -11.03 -9.28
CA TYR A 23 -8.55 -11.22 -8.16
C TYR A 23 -7.09 -10.93 -8.51
N TRP A 24 -6.81 -10.41 -9.72
CA TRP A 24 -5.48 -9.97 -10.13
C TRP A 24 -4.77 -9.04 -9.12
N PRO A 25 -5.46 -8.14 -8.37
CA PRO A 25 -4.80 -7.25 -7.42
C PRO A 25 -4.08 -8.01 -6.31
N PHE A 26 -4.62 -9.16 -5.88
CA PHE A 26 -3.99 -9.99 -4.86
C PHE A 26 -2.72 -10.66 -5.39
N GLY A 27 -2.75 -11.19 -6.62
CA GLY A 27 -1.56 -11.75 -7.26
C GLY A 27 -0.47 -10.69 -7.45
N PHE A 28 -0.85 -9.48 -7.87
CA PHE A 28 0.07 -8.35 -7.99
C PHE A 28 0.64 -7.93 -6.62
N ALA A 29 -0.20 -7.88 -5.59
CA ALA A 29 0.23 -7.56 -4.22
C ALA A 29 1.23 -8.58 -3.68
N VAL A 30 0.99 -9.88 -3.93
CA VAL A 30 1.94 -10.95 -3.57
C VAL A 30 3.28 -10.78 -4.28
N GLY A 31 3.27 -10.39 -5.56
CA GLY A 31 4.50 -10.11 -6.31
C GLY A 31 5.33 -8.98 -5.69
N ILE A 32 4.68 -7.87 -5.33
CA ILE A 32 5.36 -6.74 -4.68
C ILE A 32 5.83 -7.09 -3.27
N PHE A 33 5.01 -7.81 -2.50
CA PHE A 33 5.41 -8.32 -1.19
C PHE A 33 6.65 -9.22 -1.30
N ALA A 34 6.67 -10.14 -2.25
CA ALA A 34 7.83 -11.01 -2.47
C ALA A 34 9.07 -10.21 -2.87
N LEU A 35 8.93 -9.19 -3.72
CA LEU A 35 10.01 -8.29 -4.07
C LEU A 35 10.55 -7.54 -2.84
N ASP A 36 9.67 -6.98 -2.01
CA ASP A 36 10.05 -6.29 -0.77
C ASP A 36 10.85 -7.21 0.15
N GLN A 37 10.31 -8.38 0.47
CA GLN A 37 10.97 -9.34 1.35
C GLN A 37 12.30 -9.84 0.78
N PHE A 38 12.37 -10.05 -0.54
CA PHE A 38 13.61 -10.43 -1.23
C PHE A 38 14.68 -9.33 -1.13
N THR A 39 14.31 -8.07 -1.38
CA THR A 39 15.25 -6.94 -1.25
C THR A 39 15.73 -6.70 0.18
N LYS A 40 14.86 -6.90 1.17
CA LYS A 40 15.23 -6.87 2.60
C LYS A 40 16.20 -7.98 2.95
N TRP A 41 15.91 -9.20 2.49
CA TRP A 41 16.81 -10.35 2.67
C TRP A 41 18.18 -10.10 2.02
N LEU A 42 18.23 -9.56 0.80
CA LEU A 42 19.48 -9.19 0.15
C LEU A 42 20.25 -8.14 0.97
N THR A 43 19.55 -7.11 1.45
CA THR A 43 20.15 -6.07 2.29
C THR A 43 20.72 -6.67 3.57
N GLU A 44 19.96 -7.54 4.23
CA GLU A 44 20.34 -8.18 5.49
C GLU A 44 21.62 -9.01 5.39
N ASN A 45 21.74 -9.78 4.30
CA ASN A 45 22.86 -10.69 4.08
C ASN A 45 24.10 -10.02 3.49
N ASN A 46 23.94 -8.91 2.76
CA ASN A 46 25.07 -8.26 2.09
C ASN A 46 25.55 -7.00 2.82
N LEU A 47 24.62 -6.22 3.38
CA LEU A 47 24.88 -4.88 3.94
C LEU A 47 24.71 -4.82 5.47
N GLY A 48 24.25 -5.92 6.10
CA GLY A 48 24.06 -6.04 7.55
C GLY A 48 22.60 -6.33 7.89
N PRO A 49 22.29 -7.01 9.01
CA PRO A 49 23.18 -7.27 10.14
C PRO A 49 24.04 -8.53 9.98
N TYR A 50 23.77 -9.38 8.98
CA TYR A 50 24.50 -10.64 8.77
C TYR A 50 25.65 -10.51 7.76
N GLY A 51 25.64 -9.44 6.96
CA GLY A 51 26.70 -9.10 6.00
C GLY A 51 27.86 -8.32 6.61
N SER A 52 28.73 -7.78 5.74
CA SER A 52 29.96 -7.07 6.13
C SER A 52 29.72 -5.66 6.72
N GLY A 53 28.49 -5.15 6.70
CA GLY A 53 28.19 -3.77 7.08
C GLY A 53 28.54 -2.75 6.00
N ASN A 54 28.81 -3.19 4.77
CA ASN A 54 29.12 -2.32 3.64
C ASN A 54 27.90 -1.46 3.25
N GLN A 55 28.16 -0.35 2.57
CA GLN A 55 27.16 0.48 1.90
C GLN A 55 27.54 0.68 0.43
N ALA A 56 26.56 0.86 -0.44
CA ALA A 56 26.78 1.15 -1.86
C ALA A 56 26.21 2.52 -2.21
N GLU A 57 27.06 3.40 -2.75
CA GLU A 57 26.68 4.75 -3.15
C GLU A 57 26.39 4.81 -4.64
N ILE A 58 25.27 5.45 -5.01
CA ILE A 58 24.88 5.71 -6.40
C ILE A 58 24.81 7.22 -6.62
N LEU A 59 25.15 7.67 -7.83
CA LEU A 59 25.13 9.07 -8.25
C LEU A 59 25.96 9.98 -7.32
N GLY A 60 27.17 9.54 -6.96
CA GLY A 60 28.06 10.31 -6.09
C GLY A 60 27.54 10.48 -4.66
N GLY A 61 26.74 9.53 -4.18
CA GLY A 61 26.19 9.54 -2.81
C GLY A 61 24.81 10.18 -2.67
N LEU A 62 24.14 10.55 -3.77
CA LEU A 62 22.75 11.02 -3.72
C LEU A 62 21.77 9.92 -3.29
N VAL A 63 22.09 8.66 -3.57
CA VAL A 63 21.34 7.49 -3.12
C VAL A 63 22.34 6.51 -2.51
N ILE A 64 22.08 6.06 -1.29
CA ILE A 64 22.95 5.11 -0.59
C ILE A 64 22.12 3.87 -0.25
N PHE A 65 22.58 2.71 -0.71
CA PHE A 65 22.06 1.42 -0.25
C PHE A 65 22.81 1.00 1.00
N ARG A 66 22.10 0.86 2.11
CA ARG A 66 22.66 0.48 3.40
C ARG A 66 21.60 -0.15 4.29
N TYR A 67 21.99 -1.07 5.15
CA TYR A 67 21.09 -1.59 6.17
C TYR A 67 20.74 -0.52 7.21
N VAL A 68 19.45 -0.33 7.44
CA VAL A 68 18.93 0.48 8.54
C VAL A 68 17.84 -0.32 9.26
N LYS A 69 18.09 -0.62 10.54
CA LYS A 69 17.07 -1.20 11.43
C LYS A 69 16.14 -0.10 11.92
N ASN A 70 14.91 -0.08 11.43
CA ASN A 70 13.92 0.92 11.78
C ASN A 70 12.92 0.37 12.80
N THR A 71 12.99 0.82 14.04
CA THR A 71 12.03 0.48 15.11
C THR A 71 10.86 1.45 15.21
N GLY A 72 10.69 2.36 14.22
CA GLY A 72 9.81 3.51 14.30
C GLY A 72 10.50 4.78 14.81
N ALA A 73 11.84 4.81 14.81
CA ALA A 73 12.63 5.91 15.36
C ALA A 73 12.70 7.17 14.48
N SER A 74 12.28 7.08 13.22
CA SER A 74 12.30 8.16 12.23
C SER A 74 11.36 9.33 12.60
N PHE A 75 10.30 9.06 13.36
CA PHE A 75 9.48 10.08 14.02
C PHE A 75 9.76 10.00 15.51
N SER A 76 10.62 10.88 16.05
CA SER A 76 11.08 10.88 17.45
C SER A 76 9.98 10.78 18.53
N ILE A 77 8.71 10.96 18.16
CA ILE A 77 7.52 10.91 19.01
C ILE A 77 7.09 9.46 19.33
N LEU A 78 7.40 8.46 18.50
CA LEU A 78 6.89 7.08 18.63
C LEU A 78 7.97 6.00 18.78
N GLN A 79 9.19 6.39 19.18
CA GLN A 79 10.36 5.52 19.31
C GLN A 79 10.13 4.26 20.16
N ASN A 80 9.23 4.31 21.15
CA ASN A 80 8.93 3.19 22.05
C ASN A 80 7.66 2.41 21.68
N SER A 81 7.07 2.67 20.51
CA SER A 81 5.81 2.02 20.09
C SER A 81 5.89 1.38 18.70
N PRO A 82 6.85 0.47 18.44
CA PRO A 82 6.92 -0.25 17.17
C PRO A 82 5.61 -1.03 16.86
N TRP A 83 4.95 -1.50 17.92
CA TRP A 83 3.68 -2.23 17.83
C TRP A 83 2.49 -1.36 17.49
N PHE A 84 2.54 -0.04 17.74
CA PHE A 84 1.50 0.89 17.26
C PHE A 84 1.43 0.89 15.74
N PHE A 85 2.58 0.95 15.06
CA PHE A 85 2.62 0.88 13.61
C PHE A 85 2.15 -0.49 13.07
N ALA A 86 2.47 -1.59 13.76
CA ALA A 86 1.94 -2.90 13.41
C ALA A 86 0.41 -2.96 13.54
N LEU A 87 -0.16 -2.38 14.60
CA LEU A 87 -1.61 -2.29 14.80
C LEU A 87 -2.27 -1.47 13.69
N VAL A 88 -1.75 -0.28 13.40
CA VAL A 88 -2.26 0.58 12.33
C VAL A 88 -2.19 -0.12 10.97
N ALA A 89 -1.06 -0.75 10.64
CA ALA A 89 -0.90 -1.49 9.39
C ALA A 89 -1.86 -2.68 9.28
N SER A 90 -2.09 -3.40 10.39
CA SER A 90 -3.06 -4.50 10.45
C SER A 90 -4.49 -4.02 10.21
N LEU A 91 -4.91 -2.97 10.91
CA LEU A 91 -6.25 -2.37 10.75
C LEU A 91 -6.45 -1.82 9.35
N ALA A 92 -5.44 -1.15 8.78
CA ALA A 92 -5.48 -0.65 7.41
C ALA A 92 -5.62 -1.79 6.40
N SER A 93 -4.82 -2.86 6.54
CA SER A 93 -4.87 -4.03 5.65
C SER A 93 -6.23 -4.72 5.69
N ILE A 94 -6.75 -4.97 6.90
CA ILE A 94 -8.08 -5.56 7.11
C ILE A 94 -9.15 -4.65 6.50
N GLY A 95 -9.10 -3.34 6.76
CA GLY A 95 -10.04 -2.36 6.22
C GLY A 95 -10.04 -2.33 4.69
N ILE A 96 -8.87 -2.35 4.06
CA ILE A 96 -8.71 -2.40 2.60
C ILE A 96 -9.30 -3.70 2.03
N ILE A 97 -9.01 -4.84 2.64
CA ILE A 97 -9.56 -6.14 2.21
C ILE A 97 -11.08 -6.15 2.34
N ILE A 98 -11.62 -5.74 3.50
CA ILE A 98 -13.07 -5.68 3.72
C ILE A 98 -13.72 -4.75 2.70
N TRP A 99 -13.18 -3.54 2.50
CA TRP A 99 -13.70 -2.59 1.53
C TRP A 99 -13.69 -3.17 0.11
N TYR A 100 -12.58 -3.81 -0.30
CA TYR A 100 -12.45 -4.39 -1.62
C TYR A 100 -13.39 -5.57 -1.86
N VAL A 101 -13.59 -6.43 -0.85
CA VAL A 101 -14.47 -7.59 -0.98
C VAL A 101 -15.94 -7.17 -0.94
N THR A 102 -16.32 -6.26 -0.04
CA THR A 102 -17.72 -5.85 0.20
C THR A 102 -18.25 -4.89 -0.85
N ARG A 103 -17.53 -3.80 -1.14
CA ARG A 103 -17.97 -2.82 -2.13
C ARG A 103 -17.58 -3.25 -3.53
N GLY A 104 -16.35 -3.75 -3.65
CA GLY A 104 -15.76 -4.10 -4.93
C GLY A 104 -15.63 -2.92 -5.88
N THR A 105 -14.61 -3.00 -6.71
CA THR A 105 -14.43 -2.08 -7.80
C THR A 105 -13.85 -2.86 -8.96
N THR A 106 -14.44 -2.67 -10.13
CA THR A 106 -13.89 -3.19 -11.39
C THR A 106 -13.00 -2.15 -12.07
N ASP A 107 -12.81 -1.01 -11.44
CA ASP A 107 -11.91 0.02 -11.93
C ASP A 107 -10.46 -0.40 -11.68
N CYS A 108 -9.71 -0.53 -12.77
CA CYS A 108 -8.34 -1.02 -12.72
C CYS A 108 -7.41 -0.13 -11.88
N TRP A 109 -7.67 1.19 -11.81
CA TRP A 109 -6.84 2.11 -11.04
C TRP A 109 -7.07 1.95 -9.54
N TYR A 110 -8.31 1.81 -9.09
CA TYR A 110 -8.59 1.52 -7.69
C TYR A 110 -8.09 0.13 -7.29
N GLN A 111 -8.24 -0.86 -8.17
CA GLN A 111 -7.68 -2.20 -7.99
C GLN A 111 -6.15 -2.17 -7.83
N PHE A 112 -5.46 -1.38 -8.66
CA PHE A 112 -4.03 -1.16 -8.55
C PHE A 112 -3.64 -0.51 -7.22
N CYS A 113 -4.37 0.52 -6.79
CA CYS A 113 -4.15 1.17 -5.49
C CYS A 113 -4.30 0.17 -4.34
N VAL A 114 -5.35 -0.66 -4.35
CA VAL A 114 -5.56 -1.71 -3.35
C VAL A 114 -4.37 -2.66 -3.29
N ALA A 115 -3.86 -3.10 -4.44
CA ALA A 115 -2.74 -4.02 -4.49
C ALA A 115 -1.47 -3.40 -3.89
N LEU A 116 -1.15 -2.14 -4.25
CA LEU A 116 0.01 -1.41 -3.75
C LEU A 116 -0.06 -1.16 -2.23
N LEU A 117 -1.20 -0.68 -1.76
CA LEU A 117 -1.40 -0.38 -0.34
C LEU A 117 -1.35 -1.65 0.50
N LEU A 118 -1.98 -2.74 0.04
CA LEU A 118 -1.97 -4.01 0.72
C LEU A 118 -0.56 -4.62 0.77
N ALA A 119 0.15 -4.65 -0.37
CA ALA A 119 1.51 -5.18 -0.43
C ALA A 119 2.47 -4.46 0.51
N GLY A 120 2.44 -3.12 0.51
CA GLY A 120 3.31 -2.33 1.36
C GLY A 120 2.96 -2.44 2.84
N ALA A 121 1.66 -2.40 3.19
CA ALA A 121 1.23 -2.58 4.58
C ALA A 121 1.61 -3.97 5.12
N VAL A 122 1.38 -5.03 4.35
CA VAL A 122 1.71 -6.41 4.74
C VAL A 122 3.22 -6.65 4.77
N GLY A 123 4.01 -6.10 3.84
CA GLY A 123 5.47 -6.21 3.84
C GLY A 123 6.10 -5.64 5.11
N ASN A 124 5.67 -4.45 5.50
CA ASN A 124 6.15 -3.79 6.71
C ASN A 124 5.54 -4.35 8.01
N LEU A 125 4.35 -4.95 7.96
CA LEU A 125 3.77 -5.69 9.08
C LEU A 125 4.53 -7.00 9.31
N SER A 126 4.86 -7.73 8.25
CA SER A 126 5.63 -8.98 8.28
C SER A 126 6.96 -8.78 9.02
N ASP A 127 7.74 -7.78 8.61
CA ASP A 127 8.97 -7.41 9.31
C ASP A 127 8.74 -7.18 10.81
N ARG A 128 7.73 -6.37 11.18
CA ARG A 128 7.46 -6.09 12.60
C ARG A 128 7.11 -7.33 13.40
N LEU A 129 6.33 -8.25 12.83
CA LEU A 129 5.95 -9.49 13.50
C LEU A 129 7.15 -10.43 13.69
N PHE A 130 8.02 -10.54 12.69
CA PHE A 130 9.12 -11.52 12.70
C PHE A 130 10.48 -10.96 13.16
N LYS A 131 10.64 -9.63 13.22
CA LYS A 131 11.90 -8.95 13.55
C LYS A 131 11.78 -8.09 14.80
N ASN A 132 10.99 -8.55 15.79
CA ASN A 132 10.83 -7.91 17.10
C ASN A 132 10.42 -6.43 17.01
N GLY A 133 9.42 -6.12 16.17
CA GLY A 133 8.90 -4.78 15.99
C GLY A 133 9.76 -3.87 15.09
N ALA A 134 10.84 -4.37 14.51
CA ALA A 134 11.67 -3.60 13.57
C ALA A 134 11.29 -3.85 12.11
N VAL A 135 11.64 -2.90 11.25
CA VAL A 135 11.56 -2.97 9.79
C VAL A 135 12.95 -2.77 9.21
N THR A 136 13.27 -3.51 8.15
CA THR A 136 14.52 -3.31 7.42
C THR A 136 14.35 -2.29 6.31
N ASP A 137 15.02 -1.15 6.47
CA ASP A 137 15.16 -0.13 5.44
C ASP A 137 16.51 -0.31 4.73
N MET A 138 16.53 0.01 3.43
CA MET A 138 17.69 -0.25 2.57
C MET A 138 18.12 0.94 1.72
N ILE A 139 17.19 1.83 1.38
CA ILE A 139 17.45 3.01 0.56
C ILE A 139 17.56 4.21 1.47
N ASN A 140 18.69 4.90 1.40
CA ASN A 140 18.96 6.14 2.11
C ASN A 140 19.11 7.28 1.10
N LEU A 141 18.39 8.38 1.31
CA LEU A 141 18.52 9.63 0.57
C LEU A 141 19.10 10.70 1.51
N PRO A 142 20.43 10.92 1.52
CA PRO A 142 21.07 11.82 2.50
C PRO A 142 20.54 13.25 2.50
N TRP A 143 20.06 13.71 1.35
CA TRP A 143 19.51 15.05 1.12
C TRP A 143 18.03 15.19 1.50
N ALA A 144 17.34 14.08 1.81
CA ALA A 144 15.95 14.11 2.25
C ALA A 144 15.88 14.26 3.77
N GLU A 145 15.15 15.27 4.26
CA GLU A 145 15.03 15.54 5.70
C GLU A 145 14.01 14.62 6.40
N ILE A 146 12.89 14.33 5.74
CA ILE A 146 11.74 13.62 6.34
C ILE A 146 11.74 12.14 5.95
N PHE A 147 11.89 11.84 4.66
CA PHE A 147 11.82 10.47 4.13
C PHE A 147 13.22 9.96 3.75
N LYS A 148 14.09 9.91 4.78
CA LYS A 148 15.51 9.65 4.61
C LYS A 148 15.83 8.18 4.35
N ASN A 149 15.14 7.26 5.04
CA ASN A 149 15.34 5.81 4.94
C ASN A 149 14.03 5.14 4.58
N PHE A 150 14.05 4.21 3.63
CA PHE A 150 12.87 3.47 3.23
C PHE A 150 13.19 2.15 2.53
N ASN A 151 12.14 1.39 2.27
CA ASN A 151 12.16 0.11 1.57
C ASN A 151 11.13 0.06 0.43
N VAL A 152 11.03 -1.09 -0.23
CA VAL A 152 10.09 -1.31 -1.34
C VAL A 152 8.64 -1.25 -0.86
N ALA A 153 8.33 -1.75 0.32
CA ALA A 153 7.00 -1.62 0.92
C ALA A 153 6.58 -0.15 1.13
N ASP A 154 7.49 0.73 1.56
CA ASP A 154 7.19 2.17 1.69
C ASP A 154 6.98 2.84 0.33
N VAL A 155 7.77 2.47 -0.68
CA VAL A 155 7.56 2.96 -2.07
C VAL A 155 6.18 2.52 -2.57
N SER A 156 5.81 1.26 -2.34
CA SER A 156 4.49 0.74 -2.70
C SER A 156 3.36 1.52 -2.03
N LEU A 157 3.47 1.81 -0.74
CA LEU A 157 2.50 2.64 -0.02
C LEU A 157 2.40 4.06 -0.62
N ASN A 158 3.53 4.74 -0.82
CA ASN A 158 3.54 6.10 -1.35
C ASN A 158 2.96 6.18 -2.77
N VAL A 159 3.34 5.25 -3.66
CA VAL A 159 2.78 5.20 -5.02
C VAL A 159 1.29 4.86 -4.97
N GLY A 160 0.86 3.95 -4.09
CA GLY A 160 -0.54 3.60 -3.90
C GLY A 160 -1.39 4.80 -3.45
N VAL A 161 -0.92 5.54 -2.45
CA VAL A 161 -1.59 6.76 -1.95
C VAL A 161 -1.61 7.84 -3.03
N ALA A 162 -0.47 8.12 -3.67
CA ALA A 162 -0.39 9.12 -4.73
C ALA A 162 -1.35 8.79 -5.88
N THR A 163 -1.38 7.53 -6.33
CA THR A 163 -2.30 7.07 -7.39
C THR A 163 -3.75 7.22 -6.96
N LEU A 164 -4.09 6.83 -5.72
CA LEU A 164 -5.44 6.94 -5.19
C LEU A 164 -5.93 8.41 -5.16
N LEU A 165 -5.06 9.32 -4.71
CA LEU A 165 -5.35 10.76 -4.69
C LEU A 165 -5.56 11.30 -6.11
N LEU A 166 -4.65 10.98 -7.04
CA LEU A 166 -4.77 11.43 -8.42
C LEU A 166 -6.06 10.93 -9.07
N VAL A 167 -6.38 9.65 -8.95
CA VAL A 167 -7.60 9.04 -9.51
C VAL A 167 -8.84 9.72 -8.95
N THR A 168 -8.86 9.99 -7.64
CA THR A 168 -10.00 10.62 -6.97
C THR A 168 -10.18 12.08 -7.42
N ILE A 169 -9.08 12.83 -7.52
CA ILE A 169 -9.10 14.23 -7.99
C ILE A 169 -9.59 14.30 -9.44
N PHE A 170 -8.99 13.52 -10.35
CA PHE A 170 -9.36 13.55 -11.77
C PHE A 170 -10.81 13.13 -12.01
N ARG A 171 -11.34 12.18 -11.24
CA ARG A 171 -12.76 11.82 -11.28
C ARG A 171 -13.66 12.96 -10.82
N SER A 172 -13.35 13.56 -9.68
CA SER A 172 -14.13 14.68 -9.15
C SER A 172 -14.16 15.87 -10.13
N LEU A 173 -13.02 16.19 -10.74
CA LEU A 173 -12.94 17.23 -11.77
C LEU A 173 -13.78 16.91 -13.01
N ARG A 174 -13.80 15.65 -13.45
CA ARG A 174 -14.63 15.21 -14.58
C ARG A 174 -16.11 15.30 -14.26
N GLU A 175 -16.53 14.83 -13.09
CA GLU A 175 -17.93 14.89 -12.65
C GLU A 175 -18.43 16.34 -12.56
N ASN A 176 -17.62 17.25 -12.01
CA ASN A 176 -17.95 18.68 -11.95
C ASN A 176 -18.10 19.31 -13.35
N ARG A 177 -17.24 18.94 -14.30
CA ARG A 177 -17.32 19.42 -15.68
C ARG A 177 -18.60 18.93 -16.37
N ASP A 178 -18.91 17.65 -16.23
CA ASP A 178 -20.08 17.03 -16.84
C ASP A 178 -21.39 17.63 -16.27
N ASN A 179 -21.41 18.00 -14.99
CA ASN A 179 -22.54 18.67 -14.35
C ASN A 179 -22.72 20.12 -14.83
N SER A 180 -21.62 20.89 -14.98
CA SER A 180 -21.67 22.26 -15.52
C SER A 180 -22.17 22.29 -16.96
N THR A 181 -21.76 21.33 -17.80
CA THR A 181 -22.25 21.27 -19.19
C THR A 181 -23.75 20.93 -19.25
N LYS A 182 -24.28 20.16 -18.30
CA LYS A 182 -25.71 19.86 -18.23
C LYS A 182 -26.53 21.07 -17.79
N SER A 183 -26.04 21.89 -16.85
CA SER A 183 -26.76 23.09 -16.41
C SER A 183 -26.85 24.16 -17.50
N ASP A 184 -25.82 24.29 -18.35
CA ASP A 184 -25.80 25.29 -19.42
C ASP A 184 -26.73 24.94 -20.61
N ASN A 185 -27.19 23.68 -20.69
CA ASN A 185 -28.06 23.17 -21.74
C ASN A 185 -29.54 23.04 -21.31
N ILE A 186 -29.91 23.56 -20.13
CA ILE A 186 -31.28 23.59 -19.58
C ILE A 186 -31.73 25.04 -19.48
#